data_AF-A0A2W1BDF5-F1
#
_entry.id   AF-A0A2W1BDF5-F1
#
_cell.length_a   1.000
_cell.length_b   1.000
_cell.length_c   1.000
_cell.angle_alpha   90.00
_cell.angle_beta   90.00
_cell.angle_gamma   90.00
#
_symmetry.space_group_name_H-M   'P 1'
#
loop_
_entity.id
_entity.type
_entity.pdbx_description
1 polymer ?
#
loop_
_entity_poly.entity_id
_entity_poly.type
_entity_poly.pdbx_seq_one_letter_code
_entity_poly.pdbx_strand_id
1 'polypeptide(L)'
;MQEGKTIEISANEGNASTVTFKEGHSTVPSRDELPEEVKSVSEEFCLPYLQAIMFACVLEDAITQLRILGECNNEMRITKTMADISLLRAKKFQIKEPRVKEDMTGIGMKDLGCTQYKLDKLVADRVYFTDVLMETYLELALDRCFHSLTQNNKEIVDAEIYRNNLIEEEAKNRNTRRDLMKQLRQQRNHIKTVAYDTDLSIDQLKSRVEDAALNTEIRGRYITNWERARSEQHTQTIHDKEAGPSKSICYYRNRADQEHRIHTEVELLVNIFINDTLRKVENWMNKYDDDMEAIDLKIAIMKNKYQDRVDTRISMEETYAKHKELMKNWNQFKVDREKARAYQEKMKNSAIVVQAWWRGLLVRLELGPYKPKKKPIFPPKKKK
;
A
#
# COMPACT_ATOMS: atom_id res chain seq x y z
N MET A 1 -34.06 7.74 5.90
CA MET A 1 -35.12 8.65 5.40
C MET A 1 -34.48 9.59 4.41
N GLN A 2 -34.81 9.42 3.13
CA GLN A 2 -34.46 10.36 2.06
C GLN A 2 -35.69 11.21 1.75
N GLU A 3 -35.46 12.31 1.02
CA GLU A 3 -36.46 13.18 0.39
C GLU A 3 -37.45 13.90 1.34
N GLY A 4 -37.89 15.11 1.02
CA GLY A 4 -37.45 16.00 -0.04
C GLY A 4 -37.86 17.44 0.30
N LYS A 5 -36.99 18.42 0.00
CA LYS A 5 -37.30 19.84 0.21
C LYS A 5 -37.42 20.53 -1.14
N THR A 6 -38.61 20.50 -1.71
CA THR A 6 -38.93 21.14 -2.98
C THR A 6 -38.63 22.63 -2.90
N ILE A 7 -37.83 23.13 -3.83
CA ILE A 7 -37.62 24.57 -4.05
C ILE A 7 -38.34 24.90 -5.35
N GLU A 8 -39.40 25.70 -5.26
CA GLU A 8 -40.06 26.26 -6.43
C GLU A 8 -39.12 27.28 -7.08
N ILE A 9 -38.75 27.03 -8.34
CA ILE A 9 -38.08 28.01 -9.20
C ILE A 9 -39.04 28.31 -10.35
N SER A 10 -39.47 29.57 -10.45
CA SER A 10 -40.36 30.02 -11.50
C SER A 10 -39.66 30.05 -12.86
N ALA A 11 -39.94 29.07 -13.69
CA ALA A 11 -39.66 29.15 -15.12
C ALA A 11 -40.65 30.14 -15.75
N ASN A 12 -40.19 31.37 -16.00
CA ASN A 12 -41.00 32.38 -16.69
C ASN A 12 -41.08 32.03 -18.18
N GLU A 13 -42.24 31.54 -18.64
CA GLU A 13 -42.40 31.04 -20.00
C GLU A 13 -42.21 32.15 -21.05
N GLY A 14 -41.40 31.86 -22.07
CA GLY A 14 -41.04 32.84 -23.09
C GLY A 14 -42.14 33.03 -24.13
N ASN A 15 -42.49 34.30 -24.41
CA ASN A 15 -43.34 34.67 -25.54
C ASN A 15 -42.64 34.32 -26.88
N ALA A 16 -42.84 33.09 -27.35
CA ALA A 16 -42.40 32.64 -28.67
C ALA A 16 -43.52 32.90 -29.70
N SER A 17 -43.54 34.10 -30.28
CA SER A 17 -44.49 34.47 -31.33
C SER A 17 -44.32 33.60 -32.58
N THR A 18 -45.18 32.61 -32.76
CA THR A 18 -45.16 31.71 -33.92
C THR A 18 -45.61 32.44 -35.20
N VAL A 19 -44.65 33.00 -35.93
CA VAL A 19 -44.86 33.45 -37.31
C VAL A 19 -44.91 32.22 -38.22
N THR A 20 -46.10 31.86 -38.69
CA THR A 20 -46.30 30.69 -39.56
C THR A 20 -45.88 31.00 -41.00
N PHE A 21 -44.66 30.58 -41.34
CA PHE A 21 -44.12 30.65 -42.69
C PHE A 21 -44.90 29.68 -43.60
N LYS A 22 -45.60 30.20 -44.62
CA LYS A 22 -46.26 29.37 -45.64
C LYS A 22 -45.26 28.97 -46.72
N GLU A 23 -44.76 27.75 -46.66
CA GLU A 23 -44.13 27.13 -47.83
C GLU A 23 -45.19 26.87 -48.91
N GLY A 24 -44.93 27.33 -50.13
CA GLY A 24 -45.75 27.00 -51.28
C GLY A 24 -45.35 25.63 -51.83
N HIS A 25 -46.34 24.76 -52.08
CA HIS A 25 -46.15 23.60 -52.94
C HIS A 25 -47.24 23.52 -54.00
N SER A 26 -46.83 23.10 -55.19
CA SER A 26 -47.65 23.09 -56.39
C SER A 26 -48.71 22.00 -56.35
N THR A 27 -49.94 22.35 -56.72
CA THR A 27 -50.93 21.41 -57.25
C THR A 27 -51.63 22.04 -58.46
N VAL A 28 -51.85 21.22 -59.48
CA VAL A 28 -52.31 21.65 -60.80
C VAL A 28 -53.83 21.86 -60.81
N PRO A 29 -54.35 22.99 -61.35
CA PRO A 29 -55.77 23.09 -61.70
C PRO A 29 -56.04 22.32 -62.99
N SER A 30 -57.10 21.50 -62.98
CA SER A 30 -57.56 20.76 -64.16
C SER A 30 -58.16 21.67 -65.23
N ARG A 31 -58.30 21.10 -66.44
CA ARG A 31 -59.03 21.70 -67.57
C ARG A 31 -60.53 21.90 -67.29
N ASP A 32 -61.14 22.62 -68.23
CA ASP A 32 -62.57 22.66 -68.57
C ASP A 32 -63.45 23.60 -67.73
N GLU A 33 -63.17 24.91 -67.88
CA GLU A 33 -64.22 25.93 -67.94
C GLU A 33 -63.96 26.84 -69.16
N LEU A 34 -65.04 27.28 -69.82
CA LEU A 34 -64.97 28.05 -71.07
C LEU A 34 -64.60 29.52 -70.76
N PRO A 35 -63.84 30.21 -71.64
CA PRO A 35 -63.59 31.64 -71.44
C PRO A 35 -64.90 32.44 -71.51
N GLU A 36 -65.24 33.11 -70.40
CA GLU A 36 -66.12 34.28 -70.48
C GLU A 36 -65.51 35.33 -71.43
N GLU A 37 -66.37 36.21 -71.96
CA GLU A 37 -65.99 37.13 -73.03
C GLU A 37 -64.75 37.97 -72.67
N VAL A 38 -63.61 37.64 -73.29
CA VAL A 38 -62.44 38.52 -73.31
C VAL A 38 -62.78 39.74 -74.16
N LYS A 39 -63.44 40.72 -73.53
CA LYS A 39 -63.44 42.10 -74.01
C LYS A 39 -61.99 42.49 -74.22
N SER A 40 -61.67 42.84 -75.46
CA SER A 40 -60.30 43.00 -75.90
C SER A 40 -59.63 44.14 -75.13
N VAL A 41 -58.55 43.80 -74.40
CA VAL A 41 -57.72 44.76 -73.65
C VAL A 41 -57.16 45.87 -74.56
N SER A 42 -57.16 45.65 -75.88
CA SER A 42 -56.89 46.62 -76.95
C SER A 42 -57.99 47.67 -77.20
N GLU A 43 -58.81 48.02 -76.20
CA GLU A 43 -59.67 49.22 -76.26
C GLU A 43 -59.31 50.27 -75.19
N GLU A 44 -58.65 49.90 -74.09
CA GLU A 44 -58.34 50.82 -72.98
C GLU A 44 -57.19 51.80 -73.31
N PHE A 45 -56.32 51.43 -74.25
CA PHE A 45 -55.14 52.20 -74.66
C PHE A 45 -55.17 52.62 -76.14
N CYS A 46 -56.35 52.77 -76.74
CA CYS A 46 -56.51 53.02 -78.17
C CYS A 46 -57.45 54.19 -78.47
N LEU A 47 -57.14 54.97 -79.50
CA LEU A 47 -57.78 56.25 -79.79
C LEU A 47 -58.70 56.19 -81.02
N PRO A 48 -59.79 57.00 -81.03
CA PRO A 48 -60.59 57.23 -82.23
C PRO A 48 -59.70 57.66 -83.41
N TYR A 49 -59.93 57.11 -84.61
CA TYR A 49 -59.08 57.26 -85.80
C TYR A 49 -58.58 58.69 -86.07
N LEU A 50 -59.48 59.69 -85.99
CA LEU A 50 -59.11 61.10 -86.18
C LEU A 50 -58.16 61.62 -85.10
N GLN A 51 -58.36 61.23 -83.84
CA GLN A 51 -57.49 61.60 -82.72
C GLN A 51 -56.14 60.88 -82.82
N ALA A 52 -56.13 59.58 -83.13
CA ALA A 52 -54.91 58.80 -83.33
C ALA A 52 -54.00 59.44 -84.39
N ILE A 53 -54.56 59.82 -85.55
CA ILE A 53 -53.81 60.52 -86.61
C ILE A 53 -53.37 61.92 -86.19
N MET A 54 -54.23 62.70 -85.51
CA MET A 54 -53.82 64.03 -85.01
C MET A 54 -52.64 63.94 -84.03
N PHE A 55 -52.63 62.96 -83.13
CA PHE A 55 -51.49 62.73 -82.24
C PHE A 55 -50.28 62.17 -82.99
N ALA A 56 -50.45 61.27 -83.96
CA ALA A 56 -49.36 60.75 -84.78
C ALA A 56 -48.64 61.88 -85.56
N CYS A 57 -49.38 62.82 -86.19
CA CYS A 57 -48.76 63.97 -86.86
C CYS A 57 -48.01 64.89 -85.88
N VAL A 58 -48.55 65.12 -84.68
CA VAL A 58 -47.86 65.91 -83.63
C VAL A 58 -46.60 65.18 -83.12
N LEU A 59 -46.61 63.85 -83.07
CA LEU A 59 -45.42 63.04 -82.76
C LEU A 59 -44.40 63.07 -83.90
N GLU A 60 -44.81 63.04 -85.16
CA GLU A 60 -43.93 63.18 -86.33
C GLU A 60 -43.23 64.56 -86.34
N ASP A 61 -43.98 65.63 -86.07
CA ASP A 61 -43.44 66.98 -85.86
C ASP A 61 -42.49 67.02 -84.65
N ALA A 62 -42.80 66.33 -83.55
CA ALA A 62 -41.92 66.27 -82.37
C ALA A 62 -40.62 65.48 -82.63
N ILE A 63 -40.70 64.35 -83.34
CA ILE A 63 -39.54 63.51 -83.72
C ILE A 63 -38.64 64.27 -84.68
N THR A 64 -39.21 64.94 -85.69
CA THR A 64 -38.43 65.77 -86.62
C THR A 64 -37.78 66.97 -85.91
N GLN A 65 -38.48 67.63 -84.98
CA GLN A 65 -37.90 68.68 -84.14
C GLN A 65 -36.78 68.17 -83.22
N LEU A 66 -36.96 67.02 -82.55
CA LEU A 66 -35.92 66.39 -81.73
C LEU A 66 -34.70 65.95 -82.56
N ARG A 67 -34.93 65.49 -83.79
CA ARG A 67 -33.88 65.19 -84.76
C ARG A 67 -33.09 66.45 -85.12
N ILE A 68 -33.77 67.50 -85.58
CA ILE A 68 -33.19 68.82 -85.91
C ILE A 68 -32.40 69.38 -84.72
N LEU A 69 -32.95 69.32 -83.51
CA LEU A 69 -32.31 69.83 -82.28
C LEU A 69 -30.93 69.19 -82.03
N GLY A 70 -30.79 67.89 -82.29
CA GLY A 70 -29.52 67.18 -82.13
C GLY A 70 -28.58 67.27 -83.34
N GLU A 71 -29.11 67.44 -84.55
CA GLU A 71 -28.28 67.66 -85.75
C GLU A 71 -27.69 69.08 -85.77
N CYS A 72 -28.48 70.09 -85.40
CA CYS A 72 -28.11 71.51 -85.40
C CYS A 72 -27.30 71.98 -84.19
N ASN A 73 -27.35 71.29 -83.04
CA ASN A 73 -26.57 71.67 -81.85
C ASN A 73 -25.09 71.26 -81.98
N ASN A 74 -24.40 71.94 -82.89
CA ASN A 74 -23.01 71.69 -83.23
C ASN A 74 -22.04 71.99 -82.07
N GLU A 75 -22.34 72.96 -81.21
CA GLU A 75 -21.52 73.25 -80.02
C GLU A 75 -21.56 72.08 -79.01
N MET A 76 -22.75 71.52 -78.74
CA MET A 76 -22.87 70.35 -77.87
C MET A 76 -22.23 69.10 -78.50
N ARG A 77 -22.27 68.95 -79.83
CA ARG A 77 -21.53 67.88 -80.54
C ARG A 77 -20.01 68.05 -80.49
N ILE A 78 -19.50 69.29 -80.61
CA ILE A 78 -18.06 69.58 -80.51
C ILE A 78 -17.58 69.35 -79.08
N THR A 79 -18.27 69.85 -78.07
CA THR A 79 -17.91 69.64 -76.66
C THR A 79 -17.98 68.16 -76.26
N LYS A 80 -19.01 67.41 -76.72
CA LYS A 80 -19.09 65.95 -76.60
C LYS A 80 -17.87 65.26 -77.22
N THR A 81 -17.56 65.51 -78.49
CA THR A 81 -16.42 64.88 -79.18
C THR A 81 -15.05 65.28 -78.64
N MET A 82 -14.93 66.46 -78.03
CA MET A 82 -13.73 66.88 -77.29
C MET A 82 -13.57 66.17 -75.94
N ALA A 83 -14.66 65.86 -75.25
CA ALA A 83 -14.62 65.14 -73.98
C ALA A 83 -14.44 63.62 -74.20
N ASP A 84 -15.12 63.05 -75.21
CA ASP A 84 -14.91 61.69 -75.73
C ASP A 84 -13.59 61.50 -76.48
N ILE A 85 -12.73 62.53 -76.63
CA ILE A 85 -11.58 62.49 -77.55
C ILE A 85 -10.55 61.40 -77.21
N SER A 86 -10.48 61.00 -75.94
CA SER A 86 -9.66 59.88 -75.45
C SER A 86 -10.20 58.53 -75.98
N LEU A 87 -11.51 58.32 -75.87
CA LEU A 87 -12.24 57.14 -76.38
C LEU A 87 -12.15 57.07 -77.91
N LEU A 88 -12.36 58.20 -78.60
CA LEU A 88 -12.29 58.28 -80.06
C LEU A 88 -10.87 58.01 -80.58
N ARG A 89 -9.83 58.45 -79.87
CA ARG A 89 -8.43 58.08 -80.16
C ARG A 89 -8.18 56.59 -79.93
N ALA A 90 -8.64 56.02 -78.82
CA ALA A 90 -8.49 54.59 -78.53
C ALA A 90 -9.11 53.72 -79.63
N LYS A 91 -10.34 54.04 -80.05
CA LYS A 91 -11.03 53.38 -81.17
C LYS A 91 -10.29 53.54 -82.50
N LYS A 92 -9.80 54.75 -82.83
CA LYS A 92 -9.02 55.01 -84.06
C LYS A 92 -7.74 54.17 -84.16
N PHE A 93 -7.07 53.93 -83.03
CA PHE A 93 -5.82 53.15 -82.97
C PHE A 93 -6.02 51.68 -82.56
N GLN A 94 -7.27 51.18 -82.56
CA GLN A 94 -7.63 49.80 -82.19
C GLN A 94 -7.09 49.34 -80.82
N ILE A 95 -6.91 50.28 -79.88
CA ILE A 95 -6.47 49.96 -78.52
C ILE A 95 -7.61 49.22 -77.83
N LYS A 96 -7.35 48.00 -77.34
CA LYS A 96 -8.33 47.22 -76.59
C LYS A 96 -8.74 47.98 -75.32
N GLU A 97 -9.97 48.49 -75.30
CA GLU A 97 -10.61 48.96 -74.07
C GLU A 97 -10.70 47.81 -73.05
N PRO A 98 -10.59 48.08 -71.73
CA PRO A 98 -10.74 47.06 -70.71
C PRO A 98 -12.14 46.42 -70.80
N ARG A 99 -12.20 45.08 -70.75
CA ARG A 99 -13.43 44.29 -70.97
C ARG A 99 -14.56 44.56 -69.97
N VAL A 100 -14.25 45.17 -68.84
CA VAL A 100 -15.21 45.53 -67.81
C VAL A 100 -15.02 47.00 -67.48
N LYS A 101 -15.86 47.84 -68.08
CA LYS A 101 -16.33 49.04 -67.38
C LYS A 101 -17.48 48.53 -66.53
N GLU A 102 -17.30 48.46 -65.21
CA GLU A 102 -18.45 48.34 -64.33
C GLU A 102 -19.18 49.68 -64.42
N ASP A 103 -20.45 49.71 -64.84
CA ASP A 103 -21.15 50.95 -65.22
C ASP A 103 -21.25 52.00 -64.09
N MET A 104 -20.95 51.60 -62.85
CA MET A 104 -20.92 52.46 -61.66
C MET A 104 -19.53 53.01 -61.29
N THR A 105 -18.43 52.51 -61.89
CA THR A 105 -17.05 52.90 -61.47
C THR A 105 -16.66 54.34 -61.78
N GLY A 106 -17.40 55.03 -62.66
CA GLY A 106 -17.22 56.46 -62.95
C GLY A 106 -18.14 57.39 -62.15
N ILE A 107 -19.06 56.87 -61.32
CA ILE A 107 -20.13 57.65 -60.68
C ILE A 107 -19.75 57.95 -59.22
N GLY A 108 -18.59 58.57 -59.03
CA GLY A 108 -18.25 59.17 -57.74
C GLY A 108 -19.16 60.37 -57.43
N MET A 109 -19.41 60.66 -56.15
CA MET A 109 -20.27 61.78 -55.74
C MET A 109 -19.76 63.17 -56.22
N LYS A 110 -18.52 63.25 -56.72
CA LYS A 110 -17.92 64.42 -57.36
C LYS A 110 -18.12 64.45 -58.88
N ASP A 111 -18.28 63.29 -59.51
CA ASP A 111 -18.26 63.10 -60.96
C ASP A 111 -19.65 63.32 -61.60
N LEU A 112 -20.74 63.21 -60.83
CA LEU A 112 -22.08 63.70 -61.27
C LEU A 112 -22.06 65.18 -61.68
N GLY A 113 -21.12 65.96 -61.13
CA GLY A 113 -20.91 67.36 -61.51
C GLY A 113 -20.23 67.56 -62.86
N CYS A 114 -19.57 66.54 -63.41
CA CYS A 114 -18.74 66.61 -64.60
C CYS A 114 -19.54 66.95 -65.86
N THR A 115 -18.94 67.71 -66.78
CA THR A 115 -19.53 68.02 -68.09
C THR A 115 -19.69 66.77 -68.94
N GLN A 116 -18.76 65.80 -68.86
CA GLN A 116 -18.86 64.50 -69.54
C GLN A 116 -20.16 63.78 -69.15
N TYR A 117 -20.38 63.52 -67.85
CA TYR A 117 -21.58 62.82 -67.36
C TYR A 117 -22.89 63.51 -67.77
N LYS A 118 -22.92 64.85 -67.77
CA LYS A 118 -24.08 65.62 -68.24
C LYS A 118 -24.31 65.46 -69.75
N LEU A 119 -23.25 65.43 -70.56
CA LEU A 119 -23.30 65.19 -72.00
C LEU A 119 -23.51 63.71 -72.37
N ASP A 120 -23.22 62.77 -71.46
CA ASP A 120 -23.62 61.37 -71.57
C ASP A 120 -25.11 61.21 -71.28
N LYS A 121 -25.58 61.72 -70.14
CA LYS A 121 -27.00 61.66 -69.78
C LYS A 121 -27.89 62.37 -70.81
N LEU A 122 -27.56 63.59 -71.24
CA LEU A 122 -28.38 64.32 -72.24
C LEU A 122 -28.45 63.61 -73.60
N VAL A 123 -27.44 62.81 -73.97
CA VAL A 123 -27.48 61.98 -75.18
C VAL A 123 -28.34 60.74 -74.94
N ALA A 124 -28.20 60.06 -73.80
CA ALA A 124 -29.02 58.91 -73.44
C ALA A 124 -30.51 59.27 -73.29
N ASP A 125 -30.82 60.33 -72.54
CA ASP A 125 -32.17 60.88 -72.37
C ASP A 125 -32.79 61.20 -73.74
N ARG A 126 -32.05 61.88 -74.64
CA ARG A 126 -32.55 62.21 -75.99
C ARG A 126 -32.79 60.98 -76.86
N VAL A 127 -31.90 59.98 -76.81
CA VAL A 127 -32.08 58.72 -77.55
C VAL A 127 -33.34 58.01 -77.04
N TYR A 128 -33.44 57.79 -75.73
CA TYR A 128 -34.62 57.18 -75.10
C TYR A 128 -35.93 57.91 -75.44
N PHE A 129 -35.97 59.24 -75.35
CA PHE A 129 -37.15 60.01 -75.79
C PHE A 129 -37.43 59.85 -77.29
N THR A 130 -36.41 59.78 -78.15
CA THR A 130 -36.62 59.59 -79.60
C THR A 130 -37.18 58.19 -79.88
N ASP A 131 -36.66 57.16 -79.22
CA ASP A 131 -37.08 55.77 -79.40
C ASP A 131 -38.51 55.56 -78.90
N VAL A 132 -38.85 56.02 -77.69
CA VAL A 132 -40.22 55.94 -77.13
C VAL A 132 -41.23 56.73 -77.98
N LEU A 133 -40.86 57.92 -78.48
CA LEU A 133 -41.74 58.69 -79.36
C LEU A 133 -41.90 58.01 -80.73
N MET A 134 -40.86 57.35 -81.24
CA MET A 134 -40.92 56.64 -82.53
C MET A 134 -41.72 55.33 -82.44
N GLU A 135 -41.57 54.55 -81.36
CA GLU A 135 -42.42 53.38 -81.10
C GLU A 135 -43.89 53.79 -80.99
N THR A 136 -44.19 54.82 -80.21
CA THR A 136 -45.58 55.26 -79.97
C THR A 136 -46.20 55.95 -81.17
N TYR A 137 -45.41 56.62 -82.02
CA TYR A 137 -45.82 57.05 -83.35
C TYR A 137 -46.22 55.85 -84.24
N LEU A 138 -45.43 54.77 -84.25
CA LEU A 138 -45.73 53.57 -85.03
C LEU A 138 -46.99 52.85 -84.52
N GLU A 139 -47.15 52.67 -83.20
CA GLU A 139 -48.38 52.10 -82.61
C GLU A 139 -49.63 52.95 -82.94
N LEU A 140 -49.53 54.28 -82.90
CA LEU A 140 -50.64 55.18 -83.21
C LEU A 140 -50.97 55.25 -84.70
N ALA A 141 -49.97 55.11 -85.57
CA ALA A 141 -50.15 55.13 -87.02
C ALA A 141 -50.67 53.79 -87.59
N LEU A 142 -50.32 52.65 -86.98
CA LEU A 142 -50.70 51.32 -87.44
C LEU A 142 -51.94 50.78 -86.72
N ASP A 143 -51.88 50.68 -85.39
CA ASP A 143 -52.90 50.01 -84.57
C ASP A 143 -53.90 50.99 -83.93
N ARG A 144 -53.50 52.28 -83.83
CA ARG A 144 -54.16 53.41 -83.15
C ARG A 144 -54.07 53.36 -81.62
N CYS A 145 -53.05 52.69 -81.09
CA CYS A 145 -52.86 52.48 -79.66
C CYS A 145 -51.58 53.15 -79.13
N PHE A 146 -51.43 53.28 -77.81
CA PHE A 146 -50.28 53.93 -77.15
C PHE A 146 -49.70 53.08 -76.00
N HIS A 147 -49.59 51.77 -76.20
CA HIS A 147 -49.18 50.83 -75.16
C HIS A 147 -47.70 51.03 -74.76
N SER A 148 -46.78 51.21 -75.72
CA SER A 148 -45.37 51.54 -75.43
C SER A 148 -45.23 52.79 -74.55
N LEU A 149 -46.08 53.82 -74.73
CA LEU A 149 -46.02 55.02 -73.90
C LEU A 149 -46.41 54.70 -72.45
N THR A 150 -47.47 53.91 -72.28
CA THR A 150 -47.97 53.54 -70.96
C THR A 150 -47.00 52.60 -70.24
N GLN A 151 -46.41 51.65 -70.96
CA GLN A 151 -45.45 50.69 -70.40
C GLN A 151 -44.15 51.38 -69.97
N ASN A 152 -43.55 52.23 -70.83
CA ASN A 152 -42.38 53.02 -70.46
C ASN A 152 -42.64 53.93 -69.25
N ASN A 153 -43.81 54.58 -69.16
CA ASN A 153 -44.16 55.39 -67.99
C ASN A 153 -44.32 54.55 -66.70
N LYS A 154 -44.86 53.33 -66.77
CA LYS A 154 -44.92 52.41 -65.61
C LYS A 154 -43.52 52.03 -65.15
N GLU A 155 -42.63 51.66 -66.07
CA GLU A 155 -41.25 51.28 -65.75
C GLU A 155 -40.46 52.42 -65.08
N ILE A 156 -40.67 53.67 -65.52
CA ILE A 156 -40.11 54.86 -64.85
C ILE A 156 -40.64 55.01 -63.42
N VAL A 157 -41.94 54.82 -63.21
CA VAL A 157 -42.58 54.91 -61.88
C VAL A 157 -42.10 53.79 -60.95
N ASP A 158 -42.06 52.55 -61.42
CA ASP A 158 -41.60 51.39 -60.65
C ASP A 158 -40.10 51.51 -60.30
N ALA A 159 -39.27 52.04 -61.20
CA ALA A 159 -37.87 52.34 -60.93
C ALA A 159 -37.69 53.42 -59.85
N GLU A 160 -38.52 54.46 -59.84
CA GLU A 160 -38.49 55.50 -58.80
C GLU A 160 -39.02 54.98 -57.44
N ILE A 161 -40.05 54.13 -57.45
CA ILE A 161 -40.53 53.44 -56.24
C ILE A 161 -39.41 52.55 -55.67
N TYR A 162 -38.76 51.74 -56.52
CA TYR A 162 -37.62 50.92 -56.12
C TYR A 162 -36.47 51.77 -55.56
N ARG A 163 -36.14 52.90 -56.20
CA ARG A 163 -35.09 53.83 -55.75
C ARG A 163 -35.40 54.41 -54.37
N ASN A 164 -36.64 54.79 -54.08
CA ASN A 164 -37.04 55.31 -52.78
C ASN A 164 -37.04 54.21 -51.69
N ASN A 165 -37.55 53.01 -52.00
CA ASN A 165 -37.44 51.85 -51.10
C ASN A 165 -35.98 51.53 -50.75
N LEU A 166 -35.07 51.59 -51.72
CA LEU A 166 -33.64 51.36 -51.52
C LEU A 166 -33.00 52.43 -50.63
N ILE A 167 -33.42 53.71 -50.75
CA ILE A 167 -32.97 54.81 -49.88
C ILE A 167 -33.44 54.59 -48.44
N GLU A 168 -34.69 54.14 -48.23
CA GLU A 168 -35.17 53.80 -46.90
C GLU A 168 -34.41 52.64 -46.26
N GLU A 169 -34.17 51.56 -47.00
CA GLU A 169 -33.41 50.41 -46.51
C GLU A 169 -31.94 50.77 -46.23
N GLU A 170 -31.33 51.67 -47.02
CA GLU A 170 -30.00 52.20 -46.73
C GLU A 170 -30.00 53.00 -45.42
N ALA A 171 -31.01 53.84 -45.18
CA ALA A 171 -31.17 54.60 -43.94
C ALA A 171 -31.42 53.69 -42.71
N LYS A 172 -32.25 52.65 -42.85
CA LYS A 172 -32.49 51.62 -41.83
C LYS A 172 -31.19 50.87 -41.51
N ASN A 173 -30.43 50.45 -42.52
CA ASN A 173 -29.14 49.79 -42.35
C ASN A 173 -28.05 50.71 -41.76
N ARG A 174 -28.10 52.03 -42.02
CA ARG A 174 -27.27 53.02 -41.30
C ARG A 174 -27.61 53.12 -39.82
N ASN A 175 -28.89 52.96 -39.44
CA ASN A 175 -29.31 52.92 -38.04
C ASN A 175 -28.84 51.62 -37.36
N THR A 176 -29.22 50.45 -37.89
CA THR A 176 -28.85 49.15 -37.30
C THR A 176 -27.34 48.99 -37.15
N ARG A 177 -26.54 49.37 -38.17
CA ARG A 177 -25.07 49.33 -38.09
C ARG A 177 -24.51 50.25 -37.00
N ARG A 178 -25.11 51.42 -36.76
CA ARG A 178 -24.72 52.32 -35.65
C ARG A 178 -25.03 51.70 -34.30
N ASP A 179 -26.19 51.07 -34.15
CA ASP A 179 -26.63 50.50 -32.86
C ASP A 179 -25.91 49.19 -32.53
N LEU A 180 -25.65 48.34 -33.52
CA LEU A 180 -24.74 47.19 -33.39
C LEU A 180 -23.33 47.63 -32.96
N MET A 181 -22.79 48.73 -33.51
CA MET A 181 -21.51 49.28 -33.04
C MET A 181 -21.56 49.79 -31.59
N LYS A 182 -22.68 50.36 -31.12
CA LYS A 182 -22.86 50.72 -29.70
C LYS A 182 -22.86 49.46 -28.83
N GLN A 183 -23.64 48.45 -29.19
CA GLN A 183 -23.74 47.18 -28.45
C GLN A 183 -22.38 46.46 -28.38
N LEU A 184 -21.65 46.37 -29.50
CA LEU A 184 -20.33 45.75 -29.54
C LEU A 184 -19.32 46.50 -28.65
N ARG A 185 -19.38 47.85 -28.62
CA ARG A 185 -18.57 48.67 -27.70
C ARG A 185 -18.97 48.46 -26.23
N GLN A 186 -20.27 48.36 -25.92
CA GLN A 186 -20.77 48.08 -24.58
C GLN A 186 -20.33 46.70 -24.10
N GLN A 187 -20.51 45.65 -24.91
CA GLN A 187 -20.07 44.29 -24.62
C GLN A 187 -18.55 44.22 -24.42
N ARG A 188 -17.75 44.87 -25.28
CA ARG A 188 -16.29 44.93 -25.13
C ARG A 188 -15.84 45.63 -23.84
N ASN A 189 -16.61 46.62 -23.36
CA ASN A 189 -16.35 47.25 -22.07
C ASN A 189 -16.76 46.35 -20.90
N HIS A 190 -17.95 45.74 -20.97
CA HIS A 190 -18.45 44.83 -19.94
C HIS A 190 -17.53 43.62 -19.74
N ILE A 191 -17.11 42.97 -20.82
CA ILE A 191 -16.16 41.84 -20.79
C ILE A 191 -14.82 42.26 -20.14
N LYS A 192 -14.33 43.48 -20.39
CA LYS A 192 -13.11 43.99 -19.73
C LYS A 192 -13.30 44.20 -18.23
N THR A 193 -14.42 44.77 -17.81
CA THR A 193 -14.73 44.98 -16.38
C THR A 193 -14.87 43.63 -15.67
N VAL A 194 -15.67 42.71 -16.22
CA VAL A 194 -15.84 41.36 -15.65
C VAL A 194 -14.51 40.61 -15.57
N ALA A 195 -13.66 40.66 -16.61
CA ALA A 195 -12.34 40.04 -16.57
C ALA A 195 -11.47 40.60 -15.42
N TYR A 196 -11.39 41.93 -15.30
CA TYR A 196 -10.64 42.59 -14.22
C TYR A 196 -11.18 42.24 -12.83
N ASP A 197 -12.50 42.24 -12.66
CA ASP A 197 -13.15 41.88 -11.39
C ASP A 197 -12.93 40.38 -11.05
N THR A 198 -12.90 39.50 -12.05
CA THR A 198 -12.54 38.08 -11.85
C THR A 198 -11.07 37.88 -11.53
N ASP A 199 -10.15 38.59 -12.19
CA ASP A 199 -8.71 38.52 -11.91
C ASP A 199 -8.43 39.01 -10.47
N LEU A 200 -9.03 40.12 -10.06
CA LEU A 200 -8.96 40.64 -8.69
C LEU A 200 -9.52 39.64 -7.66
N SER A 201 -10.63 38.97 -7.98
CA SER A 201 -11.21 37.92 -7.13
C SER A 201 -10.30 36.70 -7.04
N ILE A 202 -9.70 36.27 -8.15
CA ILE A 202 -8.72 35.18 -8.22
C ILE A 202 -7.49 35.50 -7.35
N ASP A 203 -6.94 36.71 -7.41
CA ASP A 203 -5.77 37.09 -6.61
C ASP A 203 -6.08 37.21 -5.11
N GLN A 204 -7.28 37.71 -4.75
CA GLN A 204 -7.76 37.66 -3.35
C GLN A 204 -7.92 36.21 -2.85
N LEU A 205 -8.35 35.29 -3.71
CA LEU A 205 -8.49 33.88 -3.36
C LEU A 205 -7.13 33.18 -3.24
N LYS A 206 -6.15 33.48 -4.11
CA LYS A 206 -4.75 33.00 -3.98
C LYS A 206 -4.16 33.41 -2.64
N SER A 207 -4.20 34.70 -2.31
CA SER A 207 -3.68 35.25 -1.05
C SER A 207 -4.32 34.57 0.17
N ARG A 208 -5.64 34.33 0.17
CA ARG A 208 -6.32 33.60 1.25
C ARG A 208 -5.90 32.13 1.36
N VAL A 209 -5.58 31.47 0.25
CA VAL A 209 -5.08 30.09 0.25
C VAL A 209 -3.62 30.02 0.74
N GLU A 210 -2.79 30.99 0.36
CA GLU A 210 -1.41 31.14 0.84
C GLU A 210 -1.38 31.44 2.34
N ASP A 211 -2.19 32.38 2.84
CA ASP A 211 -2.37 32.66 4.27
C ASP A 211 -2.86 31.42 5.03
N ALA A 212 -3.82 30.68 4.48
CA ALA A 212 -4.35 29.46 5.10
C ALA A 212 -3.29 28.34 5.17
N ALA A 213 -2.47 28.18 4.13
CA ALA A 213 -1.35 27.24 4.12
C ALA A 213 -0.29 27.62 5.15
N LEU A 214 0.13 28.89 5.19
CA LEU A 214 1.10 29.41 6.16
C LEU A 214 0.61 29.24 7.61
N ASN A 215 -0.65 29.60 7.87
CA ASN A 215 -1.28 29.44 9.19
C ASN A 215 -1.38 27.96 9.61
N THR A 216 -1.65 27.06 8.66
CA THR A 216 -1.64 25.61 8.89
C THR A 216 -0.24 25.11 9.22
N GLU A 217 0.80 25.57 8.51
CA GLU A 217 2.18 25.19 8.81
C GLU A 217 2.64 25.71 10.18
N ILE A 218 2.35 26.97 10.51
CA ILE A 218 2.66 27.58 11.81
C ILE A 218 1.98 26.80 12.95
N ARG A 219 0.70 26.42 12.77
CA ARG A 219 -0.03 25.57 13.74
C ARG A 219 0.59 24.18 13.86
N GLY A 220 0.97 23.55 12.75
CA GLY A 220 1.65 22.25 12.75
C GLY A 220 2.97 22.31 13.53
N ARG A 221 3.84 23.28 13.21
CA ARG A 221 5.10 23.53 13.94
C ARG A 221 4.85 23.79 15.44
N TYR A 222 3.82 24.54 15.79
CA TYR A 222 3.45 24.79 17.19
C TYR A 222 3.01 23.50 17.91
N ILE A 223 2.14 22.69 17.29
CA ILE A 223 1.66 21.42 17.85
C ILE A 223 2.82 20.45 18.05
N THR A 224 3.66 20.21 17.04
CA THR A 224 4.81 19.30 17.15
C THR A 224 5.80 19.75 18.24
N ASN A 225 6.05 21.06 18.38
CA ASN A 225 6.90 21.58 19.45
C ASN A 225 6.25 21.43 20.84
N TRP A 226 4.94 21.61 20.96
CA TRP A 226 4.19 21.42 22.20
C TRP A 226 4.14 19.96 22.62
N GLU A 227 3.85 19.05 21.69
CA GLU A 227 3.87 17.60 21.90
C GLU A 227 5.26 17.14 22.33
N ARG A 228 6.30 17.58 21.61
CA ARG A 228 7.70 17.29 21.96
C ARG A 228 8.06 17.76 23.36
N ALA A 229 7.80 19.03 23.69
CA ALA A 229 8.12 19.59 25.01
C ALA A 229 7.35 18.86 26.13
N ARG A 230 6.10 18.45 25.86
CA ARG A 230 5.30 17.64 26.78
C ARG A 230 5.90 16.24 26.97
N SER A 231 6.32 15.57 25.90
CA SER A 231 6.97 14.26 25.93
C SER A 231 8.32 14.30 26.65
N GLU A 232 9.13 15.33 26.41
CA GLU A 232 10.40 15.56 27.13
C GLU A 232 10.13 15.78 28.64
N GLN A 233 9.14 16.61 29.00
CA GLN A 233 8.72 16.80 30.39
C GLN A 233 8.21 15.50 31.04
N HIS A 234 7.41 14.69 30.33
CA HIS A 234 6.89 13.42 30.86
C HIS A 234 8.02 12.40 31.04
N THR A 235 8.94 12.28 30.08
CA THR A 235 10.14 11.43 30.17
C THR A 235 11.00 11.82 31.38
N GLN A 236 11.26 13.11 31.58
CA GLN A 236 12.02 13.59 32.73
C GLN A 236 11.28 13.31 34.06
N THR A 237 9.96 13.54 34.10
CA THR A 237 9.13 13.28 35.30
C THR A 237 9.08 11.79 35.66
N ILE A 238 9.13 10.90 34.67
CA ILE A 238 9.23 9.44 34.87
C ILE A 238 10.62 9.11 35.39
N HIS A 239 11.68 9.54 34.69
CA HIS A 239 13.07 9.33 35.10
C HIS A 239 13.33 9.77 36.55
N ASP A 240 12.87 10.95 36.96
CA ASP A 240 13.15 11.48 38.30
C ASP A 240 12.42 10.71 39.40
N LYS A 241 11.25 10.13 39.09
CA LYS A 241 10.52 9.22 39.99
C LYS A 241 11.16 7.83 40.05
N GLU A 242 11.67 7.33 38.93
CA GLU A 242 12.24 5.98 38.81
C GLU A 242 13.71 5.91 39.24
N ALA A 243 14.47 6.99 39.15
CA ALA A 243 15.89 7.03 39.47
C ALA A 243 16.19 6.73 40.95
N GLY A 244 15.30 7.11 41.87
CA GLY A 244 15.40 6.76 43.29
C GLY A 244 15.26 5.25 43.52
N PRO A 245 14.09 4.65 43.21
CA PRO A 245 13.87 3.21 43.27
C PRO A 245 14.91 2.40 42.50
N SER A 246 15.33 2.83 41.31
CA SER A 246 16.32 2.13 40.49
C SER A 246 17.70 2.07 41.16
N LYS A 247 18.13 3.15 41.81
CA LYS A 247 19.37 3.17 42.62
C LYS A 247 19.26 2.22 43.82
N SER A 248 18.12 2.21 44.51
CA SER A 248 17.87 1.27 45.61
C SER A 248 17.85 -0.19 45.16
N ILE A 249 17.19 -0.51 44.05
CA ILE A 249 17.17 -1.86 43.46
C ILE A 249 18.59 -2.30 43.07
N CYS A 250 19.37 -1.43 42.43
CA CYS A 250 20.77 -1.70 42.10
C CYS A 250 21.63 -1.94 43.36
N TYR A 251 21.46 -1.13 44.41
CA TYR A 251 22.15 -1.33 45.69
C TYR A 251 21.81 -2.68 46.34
N TYR A 252 20.53 -3.02 46.46
CA TYR A 252 20.10 -4.28 47.08
C TYR A 252 20.49 -5.50 46.23
N ARG A 253 20.47 -5.39 44.90
CA ARG A 253 20.98 -6.43 43.99
C ARG A 253 22.47 -6.69 44.23
N ASN A 254 23.31 -5.66 44.15
CA ASN A 254 24.75 -5.79 44.38
C ASN A 254 25.07 -6.33 45.78
N ARG A 255 24.26 -5.98 46.79
CA ARG A 255 24.35 -6.54 48.13
C ARG A 255 24.01 -8.05 48.14
N ALA A 256 22.88 -8.45 47.55
CA ALA A 256 22.46 -9.85 47.49
C ALA A 256 23.45 -10.71 46.70
N ASP A 257 23.96 -10.22 45.57
CA ASP A 257 24.99 -10.89 44.78
C ASP A 257 26.28 -11.10 45.60
N GLN A 258 26.69 -10.12 46.42
CA GLN A 258 27.85 -10.26 47.31
C GLN A 258 27.59 -11.16 48.53
N GLU A 259 26.37 -11.13 49.09
CA GLU A 259 25.96 -12.00 50.19
C GLU A 259 25.90 -13.47 49.76
N HIS A 260 25.38 -13.74 48.56
CA HIS A 260 25.39 -15.07 47.94
C HIS A 260 26.81 -15.60 47.71
N ARG A 261 27.74 -14.77 47.21
CA ARG A 261 29.16 -15.14 47.07
C ARG A 261 29.79 -15.54 48.41
N ILE A 262 29.65 -14.70 49.43
CA ILE A 262 30.16 -15.00 50.79
C ILE A 262 29.53 -16.28 51.33
N HIS A 263 28.23 -16.51 51.10
CA HIS A 263 27.56 -17.73 51.51
C HIS A 263 28.18 -18.97 50.86
N THR A 264 28.39 -18.97 49.53
CA THR A 264 29.04 -20.09 48.83
C THR A 264 30.49 -20.34 49.26
N GLU A 265 31.23 -19.29 49.63
CA GLU A 265 32.58 -19.41 50.19
C GLU A 265 32.55 -20.04 51.60
N VAL A 266 31.58 -19.67 52.43
CA VAL A 266 31.36 -20.27 53.77
C VAL A 266 30.89 -21.72 53.66
N GLU A 267 29.96 -22.04 52.76
CA GLU A 267 29.52 -23.42 52.49
C GLU A 267 30.68 -24.29 52.02
N LEU A 268 31.55 -23.77 51.14
CA LEU A 268 32.75 -24.48 50.69
C LEU A 268 33.71 -24.77 51.86
N LEU A 269 33.97 -23.78 52.73
CA LEU A 269 34.82 -23.96 53.92
C LEU A 269 34.22 -24.97 54.93
N VAL A 270 32.91 -24.91 55.15
CA VAL A 270 32.19 -25.87 56.01
C VAL A 270 32.26 -27.28 55.42
N ASN A 271 32.06 -27.44 54.12
CA ASN A 271 32.20 -28.73 53.44
C ASN A 271 33.64 -29.28 53.49
N ILE A 272 34.66 -28.43 53.36
CA ILE A 272 36.07 -28.83 53.55
C ILE A 272 36.31 -29.32 54.98
N PHE A 273 35.77 -28.63 56.00
CA PHE A 273 35.89 -29.05 57.40
C PHE A 273 35.14 -30.35 57.70
N ILE A 274 33.92 -30.53 57.16
CA ILE A 274 33.16 -31.79 57.25
C ILE A 274 33.95 -32.93 56.61
N ASN A 275 34.51 -32.74 55.41
CA ASN A 275 35.29 -33.79 54.75
C ASN A 275 36.60 -34.12 55.49
N ASP A 276 37.27 -33.13 56.10
CA ASP A 276 38.45 -33.39 56.94
C ASP A 276 38.11 -34.10 58.26
N THR A 277 36.97 -33.79 58.88
CA THR A 277 36.50 -34.52 60.08
C THR A 277 36.03 -35.95 59.74
N LEU A 278 35.31 -36.15 58.63
CA LEU A 278 34.94 -37.48 58.14
C LEU A 278 36.19 -38.32 57.85
N ARG A 279 37.18 -37.78 57.13
CA ARG A 279 38.47 -38.45 56.88
C ARG A 279 39.23 -38.79 58.17
N LYS A 280 39.13 -37.95 59.21
CA LYS A 280 39.70 -38.26 60.54
C LYS A 280 38.96 -39.41 61.21
N VAL A 281 37.62 -39.45 61.14
CA VAL A 281 36.81 -40.56 61.66
C VAL A 281 37.13 -41.86 60.90
N GLU A 282 37.22 -41.82 59.58
CA GLU A 282 37.61 -42.94 58.72
C GLU A 282 39.02 -43.46 59.08
N ASN A 283 40.01 -42.58 59.24
CA ASN A 283 41.35 -42.96 59.71
C ASN A 283 41.34 -43.62 61.11
N TRP A 284 40.48 -43.16 62.03
CA TRP A 284 40.34 -43.77 63.36
C TRP A 284 39.57 -45.09 63.32
N MET A 285 38.61 -45.24 62.41
CA MET A 285 37.85 -46.47 62.18
C MET A 285 38.77 -47.56 61.59
N ASN A 286 39.46 -47.25 60.49
CA ASN A 286 40.45 -48.15 59.88
C ASN A 286 41.52 -48.58 60.90
N LYS A 287 42.03 -47.65 61.72
CA LYS A 287 42.96 -47.99 62.80
C LYS A 287 42.33 -48.89 63.88
N TYR A 288 41.08 -48.65 64.25
CA TYR A 288 40.39 -49.50 65.22
C TYR A 288 40.22 -50.92 64.68
N ASP A 289 39.87 -51.06 63.40
CA ASP A 289 39.74 -52.34 62.72
C ASP A 289 41.11 -53.04 62.60
N ASP A 290 42.19 -52.33 62.22
CA ASP A 290 43.58 -52.84 62.23
C ASP A 290 44.00 -53.34 63.64
N ASP A 291 43.78 -52.53 64.68
CA ASP A 291 44.09 -52.87 66.07
C ASP A 291 43.25 -54.08 66.55
N MET A 292 42.00 -54.19 66.09
CA MET A 292 41.08 -55.28 66.43
C MET A 292 41.45 -56.58 65.72
N GLU A 293 41.74 -56.57 64.42
CA GLU A 293 42.27 -57.72 63.68
C GLU A 293 43.59 -58.22 64.29
N ALA A 294 44.48 -57.30 64.69
CA ALA A 294 45.72 -57.66 65.38
C ALA A 294 45.48 -58.31 66.75
N ILE A 295 44.43 -57.90 67.48
CA ILE A 295 44.01 -58.52 68.75
C ILE A 295 43.38 -59.90 68.50
N ASP A 296 42.48 -60.05 67.54
CA ASP A 296 41.82 -61.32 67.24
C ASP A 296 42.79 -62.35 66.65
N LEU A 297 43.72 -61.95 65.79
CA LEU A 297 44.82 -62.79 65.33
C LEU A 297 45.70 -63.25 66.50
N LYS A 298 45.99 -62.37 67.46
CA LYS A 298 46.73 -62.71 68.68
C LYS A 298 45.95 -63.65 69.59
N ILE A 299 44.62 -63.50 69.71
CA ILE A 299 43.73 -64.42 70.42
C ILE A 299 43.73 -65.79 69.72
N ALA A 300 43.62 -65.83 68.39
CA ALA A 300 43.66 -67.07 67.61
C ALA A 300 45.02 -67.81 67.78
N ILE A 301 46.15 -67.09 67.71
CA ILE A 301 47.48 -67.65 67.97
C ILE A 301 47.61 -68.19 69.39
N MET A 302 47.09 -67.49 70.40
CA MET A 302 47.13 -67.94 71.80
C MET A 302 46.20 -69.12 72.06
N LYS A 303 45.02 -69.16 71.41
CA LYS A 303 44.08 -70.29 71.44
C LYS A 303 44.68 -71.53 70.79
N ASN A 304 45.38 -71.38 69.66
CA ASN A 304 46.08 -72.49 69.00
C ASN A 304 47.21 -73.02 69.89
N LYS A 305 48.07 -72.15 70.42
CA LYS A 305 49.11 -72.51 71.41
C LYS A 305 48.54 -73.18 72.67
N TYR A 306 47.33 -72.81 73.09
CA TYR A 306 46.65 -73.49 74.19
C TYR A 306 46.18 -74.90 73.78
N GLN A 307 45.63 -75.06 72.56
CA GLN A 307 45.25 -76.36 72.01
C GLN A 307 46.47 -77.29 71.87
N ASP A 308 47.59 -76.81 71.29
CA ASP A 308 48.87 -77.54 71.23
C ASP A 308 49.29 -78.05 72.62
N ARG A 309 49.13 -77.22 73.66
CA ARG A 309 49.47 -77.53 75.06
C ARG A 309 48.48 -78.49 75.72
N VAL A 310 47.23 -78.54 75.26
CA VAL A 310 46.23 -79.54 75.67
C VAL A 310 46.48 -80.87 74.97
N ASP A 311 46.75 -80.88 73.66
CA ASP A 311 46.95 -82.11 72.88
C ASP A 311 48.28 -82.80 73.23
N THR A 312 49.33 -82.02 73.50
CA THR A 312 50.58 -82.56 74.08
C THR A 312 50.37 -83.08 75.50
N ARG A 313 49.51 -82.47 76.33
CA ARG A 313 49.12 -83.05 77.63
C ARG A 313 48.35 -84.36 77.44
N ILE A 314 47.36 -84.42 76.55
CA ILE A 314 46.54 -85.63 76.33
C ILE A 314 47.41 -86.79 75.86
N SER A 315 48.32 -86.57 74.91
CA SER A 315 49.26 -87.62 74.46
C SER A 315 50.25 -88.05 75.55
N MET A 316 50.68 -87.16 76.45
CA MET A 316 51.42 -87.53 77.67
C MET A 316 50.57 -88.34 78.65
N GLU A 317 49.30 -88.00 78.85
CA GLU A 317 48.39 -88.74 79.74
C GLU A 317 48.02 -90.12 79.17
N GLU A 318 47.83 -90.25 77.85
CA GLU A 318 47.68 -91.54 77.18
C GLU A 318 48.91 -92.43 77.31
N THR A 319 50.12 -91.89 77.06
CA THR A 319 51.36 -92.66 77.19
C THR A 319 51.61 -93.04 78.64
N TYR A 320 51.33 -92.15 79.60
CA TYR A 320 51.39 -92.47 81.02
C TYR A 320 50.35 -93.53 81.44
N ALA A 321 49.15 -93.51 80.89
CA ALA A 321 48.12 -94.54 81.12
C ALA A 321 48.57 -95.91 80.58
N LYS A 322 49.08 -95.96 79.34
CA LYS A 322 49.66 -97.17 78.72
C LYS A 322 50.82 -97.73 79.56
N HIS A 323 51.72 -96.87 80.03
CA HIS A 323 52.82 -97.26 80.93
C HIS A 323 52.33 -97.73 82.32
N LYS A 324 51.30 -97.09 82.89
CA LYS A 324 50.69 -97.46 84.17
C LYS A 324 50.00 -98.82 84.11
N GLU A 325 49.36 -99.15 82.99
CA GLU A 325 48.74 -100.45 82.76
C GLU A 325 49.79 -101.56 82.56
N LEU A 326 50.85 -101.31 81.80
CA LEU A 326 52.02 -102.20 81.72
C LEU A 326 52.65 -102.46 83.09
N MET A 327 52.85 -101.40 83.90
CA MET A 327 53.35 -101.50 85.28
C MET A 327 52.39 -102.27 86.20
N LYS A 328 51.07 -102.08 86.07
CA LYS A 328 50.06 -102.83 86.81
C LYS A 328 50.14 -104.33 86.48
N ASN A 329 50.21 -104.69 85.20
CA ASN A 329 50.31 -106.07 84.76
C ASN A 329 51.61 -106.74 85.22
N TRP A 330 52.73 -106.01 85.18
CA TRP A 330 54.02 -106.48 85.73
C TRP A 330 53.99 -106.68 87.24
N ASN A 331 53.37 -105.76 87.99
CA ASN A 331 53.20 -105.88 89.43
C ASN A 331 52.23 -107.02 89.81
N GLN A 332 51.18 -107.26 89.02
CA GLN A 332 50.28 -108.40 89.21
C GLN A 332 51.04 -109.73 89.06
N PHE A 333 51.81 -109.86 87.96
CA PHE A 333 52.69 -111.01 87.71
C PHE A 333 53.72 -111.23 88.82
N LYS A 334 54.28 -110.15 89.39
CA LYS A 334 55.15 -110.20 90.58
C LYS A 334 54.41 -110.71 91.81
N VAL A 335 53.26 -110.14 92.14
CA VAL A 335 52.46 -110.46 93.33
C VAL A 335 51.99 -111.91 93.32
N ASP A 336 51.51 -112.43 92.19
CA ASP A 336 51.04 -113.81 92.12
C ASP A 336 52.20 -114.82 92.17
N ARG A 337 53.37 -114.46 91.62
CA ARG A 337 54.65 -115.19 91.81
C ARG A 337 55.21 -115.09 93.24
N GLU A 338 54.79 -114.09 94.04
CA GLU A 338 55.15 -113.94 95.46
C GLU A 338 54.20 -114.74 96.36
N LYS A 339 52.88 -114.69 96.11
CA LYS A 339 51.87 -115.54 96.76
C LYS A 339 52.21 -117.03 96.63
N ALA A 340 52.63 -117.46 95.44
CA ALA A 340 53.05 -118.84 95.20
C ALA A 340 54.23 -119.29 96.09
N ARG A 341 55.20 -118.41 96.35
CA ARG A 341 56.30 -118.67 97.31
C ARG A 341 55.80 -118.64 98.75
N ALA A 342 55.03 -117.62 99.14
CA ALA A 342 54.53 -117.47 100.51
C ALA A 342 53.63 -118.65 100.95
N TYR A 343 52.90 -119.28 100.02
CA TYR A 343 52.14 -120.51 100.30
C TYR A 343 53.08 -121.69 100.62
N GLN A 344 54.13 -121.90 99.82
CA GLN A 344 55.14 -122.94 100.07
C GLN A 344 55.93 -122.71 101.37
N GLU A 345 56.23 -121.45 101.71
CA GLU A 345 56.92 -121.11 102.97
C GLU A 345 56.03 -121.30 104.19
N LYS A 346 54.74 -120.91 104.14
CA LYS A 346 53.78 -121.19 105.21
C LYS A 346 53.63 -122.70 105.46
N MET A 347 53.54 -123.49 104.39
CA MET A 347 53.45 -124.96 104.48
C MET A 347 54.70 -125.61 105.10
N LYS A 348 55.89 -125.04 104.87
CA LYS A 348 57.13 -125.49 105.54
C LYS A 348 57.20 -125.05 107.00
N ASN A 349 56.84 -123.81 107.31
CA ASN A 349 56.96 -123.27 108.66
C ASN A 349 55.97 -123.91 109.66
N SER A 350 54.74 -124.25 109.25
CA SER A 350 53.82 -124.97 110.13
C SER A 350 54.35 -126.36 110.51
N ALA A 351 54.96 -127.09 109.57
CA ALA A 351 55.62 -128.37 109.86
C ALA A 351 56.80 -128.22 110.83
N ILE A 352 57.57 -127.14 110.74
CA ILE A 352 58.69 -126.84 111.65
C ILE A 352 58.18 -126.53 113.07
N VAL A 353 57.09 -125.77 113.22
CA VAL A 353 56.52 -125.42 114.54
C VAL A 353 56.00 -126.67 115.26
N VAL A 354 55.31 -127.58 114.57
CA VAL A 354 54.87 -128.86 115.15
C VAL A 354 56.06 -129.71 115.62
N GLN A 355 57.13 -129.78 114.81
CA GLN A 355 58.37 -130.46 115.22
C GLN A 355 59.09 -129.79 116.41
N ALA A 356 59.01 -128.47 116.55
CA ALA A 356 59.61 -127.73 117.65
C ALA A 356 58.86 -127.96 118.96
N TRP A 357 57.52 -127.94 118.92
CA TRP A 357 56.66 -128.20 120.09
C TRP A 357 56.90 -129.60 120.67
N TRP A 358 56.94 -130.62 119.80
CA TRP A 358 57.17 -132.02 120.24
C TRP A 358 58.56 -132.22 120.87
N ARG A 359 59.59 -131.55 120.35
CA ARG A 359 60.94 -131.54 120.94
C ARG A 359 60.99 -130.80 122.28
N GLY A 360 60.21 -129.72 122.44
CA GLY A 360 60.09 -129.00 123.70
C GLY A 360 59.36 -129.77 124.81
N LEU A 361 58.47 -130.69 124.45
CA LEU A 361 57.77 -131.58 125.40
C LEU A 361 58.71 -132.69 125.92
N LEU A 362 59.47 -133.34 125.04
CA LEU A 362 60.42 -134.41 125.38
C LEU A 362 61.46 -133.99 126.42
N VAL A 363 61.92 -132.72 126.39
CA VAL A 363 62.93 -132.19 127.33
C VAL A 363 62.41 -132.07 128.76
N ARG A 364 61.08 -132.11 129.00
CA ARG A 364 60.48 -131.93 130.34
C ARG A 364 60.00 -133.23 130.99
N LEU A 365 60.26 -134.38 130.36
CA LEU A 365 59.82 -135.72 130.80
C LEU A 365 60.99 -136.73 130.88
N GLU A 366 62.23 -136.22 130.95
CA GLU A 366 63.48 -136.92 131.32
C GLU A 366 63.78 -138.26 130.61
N LEU A 367 63.32 -138.42 129.36
CA LEU A 367 63.55 -139.61 128.53
C LEU A 367 64.31 -139.28 127.24
N GLY A 368 65.59 -139.66 127.17
CA GLY A 368 66.33 -139.81 125.91
C GLY A 368 67.69 -139.08 125.80
N PRO A 369 68.67 -139.62 125.05
CA PRO A 369 70.06 -139.16 125.06
C PRO A 369 70.43 -138.06 124.05
N TYR A 370 71.52 -137.33 124.32
CA TYR A 370 72.12 -136.29 123.46
C TYR A 370 73.33 -136.78 122.63
N LYS A 371 73.63 -136.07 121.51
CA LYS A 371 74.85 -136.05 120.62
C LYS A 371 74.71 -136.77 119.24
N PRO A 372 75.56 -136.50 118.21
CA PRO A 372 76.09 -135.20 117.74
C PRO A 372 76.26 -134.97 116.19
N LYS A 373 76.21 -133.69 115.77
CA LYS A 373 76.85 -132.97 114.62
C LYS A 373 77.52 -133.68 113.40
N LYS A 374 77.29 -133.12 112.18
CA LYS A 374 78.23 -132.79 111.03
C LYS A 374 77.40 -132.36 109.78
N LYS A 375 77.92 -131.87 108.62
CA LYS A 375 78.81 -130.74 108.21
C LYS A 375 78.53 -130.42 106.69
N PRO A 376 79.03 -129.33 106.04
CA PRO A 376 78.48 -128.78 104.77
C PRO A 376 79.39 -128.87 103.51
N ILE A 377 78.92 -128.37 102.34
CA ILE A 377 79.69 -128.13 101.09
C ILE A 377 79.07 -127.00 100.19
N PHE A 378 79.82 -126.54 99.17
CA PHE A 378 79.63 -125.35 98.27
C PHE A 378 79.42 -125.80 96.77
N PRO A 379 79.51 -125.02 95.63
CA PRO A 379 80.18 -123.72 95.34
C PRO A 379 79.42 -122.56 94.58
N PRO A 380 79.54 -122.20 93.25
CA PRO A 380 79.93 -120.81 92.91
C PRO A 380 79.25 -120.03 91.72
N LYS A 381 79.60 -118.72 91.67
CA LYS A 381 79.87 -117.75 90.56
C LYS A 381 79.82 -118.24 89.09
N LYS A 382 79.63 -117.39 88.03
CA LYS A 382 80.18 -116.03 87.79
C LYS A 382 79.56 -115.31 86.54
N LYS A 383 79.60 -113.97 86.53
CA LYS A 383 79.58 -112.98 85.42
C LYS A 383 79.41 -113.44 83.95
N LYS A 384 78.67 -112.64 83.16
CA LYS A 384 79.32 -111.63 82.30
C LYS A 384 78.72 -110.25 82.58
#